data_AF-A0A1H7YKM8-F1
#
_entry.id   AF-A0A1H7YKM8-F1
#
_cell.length_a   1.000
_cell.length_b   1.000
_cell.length_c   1.000
_cell.angle_alpha   90.00
_cell.angle_beta   90.00
_cell.angle_gamma   90.00
#
_symmetry.space_group_name_H-M   'P 1'
#
loop_
_entity.id
_entity.type
_entity.pdbx_description
1 polymer ?
#
loop_
_entity_poly.entity_id
_entity_poly.type
_entity_poly.pdbx_seq_one_letter_code
_entity_poly.pdbx_strand_id
1 'polypeptide(L)'
;MINLIFLGDSCDSALAGTTYHVLAKDFQVACNCTTGTNNHCKTLDFLILDCKQLSYENKGHTIFLCKNNFSKKTKYSSFKHIGENNTIGVVQSDNLPAAETLSRWKIPVISCGMSITDTLTLSSIGPDDAVVCLQRCIPTLYGTIIEPFEIPIKLSRPIDSYALMCIVSIVLLADKADILDTLFL
;
A
#
# COMPACT_ATOMS: atom_id res chain seq x y z
N MET A 1 -14.70 1.29 2.35
CA MET A 1 -13.66 0.82 3.28
C MET A 1 -12.71 -0.16 2.61
N ILE A 2 -11.43 0.18 2.57
CA ILE A 2 -10.32 -0.63 2.09
C ILE A 2 -9.41 -0.92 3.29
N ASN A 3 -8.96 -2.17 3.44
CA ASN A 3 -8.01 -2.54 4.49
C ASN A 3 -6.57 -2.31 3.98
N LEU A 4 -5.78 -1.57 4.74
CA LEU A 4 -4.35 -1.36 4.50
C LEU A 4 -3.58 -2.17 5.54
N ILE A 5 -3.02 -3.30 5.10
CA ILE A 5 -2.37 -4.25 6.00
C ILE A 5 -0.86 -4.16 5.83
N PHE A 6 -0.18 -3.67 6.86
CA PHE A 6 1.27 -3.51 6.84
C PHE A 6 1.93 -4.80 7.30
N LEU A 7 2.84 -5.32 6.48
CA LEU A 7 3.57 -6.56 6.72
C LEU A 7 5.05 -6.26 6.94
N GLY A 8 5.61 -6.71 8.06
CA GLY A 8 7.04 -6.56 8.35
C GLY A 8 7.30 -6.55 9.84
N ASP A 9 8.35 -5.87 10.28
CA ASP A 9 8.56 -5.64 11.70
C ASP A 9 7.46 -4.71 12.24
N SER A 10 6.69 -5.18 13.21
CA SER A 10 5.66 -4.40 13.88
C SER A 10 6.19 -3.22 14.71
N CYS A 11 7.48 -3.23 15.07
CA CYS A 11 8.11 -2.11 15.77
C CYS A 11 8.39 -0.94 14.82
N ASP A 12 8.49 -1.22 13.51
CA ASP A 12 8.65 -0.21 12.48
C ASP A 12 7.27 0.33 12.08
N SER A 13 6.88 1.45 12.69
CA SER A 13 5.63 2.13 12.38
C SER A 13 5.80 3.26 11.36
N ALA A 14 7.00 3.47 10.80
CA ALA A 14 7.29 4.65 9.99
C ALA A 14 6.40 4.71 8.72
N LEU A 15 6.30 3.58 8.01
CA LEU A 15 5.48 3.48 6.81
C LEU A 15 3.98 3.63 7.11
N ALA A 16 3.49 2.95 8.16
CA ALA A 16 2.08 3.01 8.56
C ALA A 16 1.69 4.40 9.07
N GLY A 17 2.54 5.03 9.88
CA GLY A 17 2.35 6.38 10.40
C GLY A 17 2.35 7.44 9.30
N THR A 18 3.31 7.35 8.37
CA THR A 18 3.35 8.25 7.19
C THR A 18 2.09 8.10 6.35
N THR A 19 1.68 6.86 6.06
CA THR A 19 0.45 6.58 5.30
C THR A 19 -0.78 7.15 6.00
N TYR A 20 -0.91 6.95 7.32
CA TYR A 20 -2.00 7.52 8.11
C TYR A 20 -2.05 9.04 7.99
N HIS A 21 -0.91 9.72 8.23
CA HIS A 21 -0.85 11.17 8.22
C HIS A 21 -1.19 11.79 6.87
N VAL A 22 -0.87 11.10 5.78
CA VAL A 22 -1.19 11.55 4.43
C VAL A 22 -2.66 11.32 4.12
N LEU A 23 -3.14 10.09 4.27
CA LEU A 23 -4.52 9.75 3.90
C LEU A 23 -5.55 10.44 4.79
N ALA A 24 -5.24 10.68 6.06
CA ALA A 24 -6.17 11.34 6.98
C ALA A 24 -6.44 12.83 6.66
N LYS A 25 -5.71 13.44 5.71
CA LYS A 25 -6.00 14.79 5.22
C LYS A 25 -7.29 14.84 4.41
N ASP A 26 -7.52 13.81 3.59
CA ASP A 26 -8.59 13.78 2.59
C ASP A 26 -9.62 12.67 2.83
N PHE A 27 -9.30 11.69 3.71
CA PHE A 27 -10.11 10.50 3.92
C PHE A 27 -10.39 10.22 5.41
N GLN A 28 -11.46 9.47 5.66
CA GLN A 28 -11.73 8.91 6.97
C GLN A 28 -10.89 7.63 7.18
N VAL A 29 -9.82 7.77 7.95
CA VAL A 29 -8.87 6.70 8.24
C VAL A 29 -8.95 6.28 9.71
N ALA A 30 -9.14 4.98 9.95
CA ALA A 30 -8.96 4.39 11.28
C ALA A 30 -7.66 3.58 11.32
N CYS A 31 -7.00 3.55 12.48
CA CYS A 31 -5.83 2.71 12.71
C CYS A 31 -6.11 1.78 13.89
N ASN A 32 -5.82 0.48 13.75
CA ASN A 32 -5.93 -0.49 14.82
C ASN A 32 -4.59 -1.22 15.03
N CYS A 33 -3.89 -0.85 16.08
CA CYS A 33 -2.67 -1.51 16.53
C CYS A 33 -3.06 -2.67 17.48
N THR A 34 -3.23 -3.86 16.91
CA THR A 34 -3.46 -5.17 17.57
C THR A 34 -4.86 -5.51 18.12
N THR A 35 -5.31 -6.71 17.68
CA THR A 35 -6.51 -7.49 18.03
C THR A 35 -7.85 -6.77 17.90
N GLY A 36 -8.37 -6.79 16.66
CA GLY A 36 -9.79 -6.89 16.32
C GLY A 36 -10.77 -6.25 17.29
N THR A 37 -10.91 -4.93 17.19
CA THR A 37 -12.10 -4.24 17.70
C THR A 37 -12.94 -3.80 16.51
N ASN A 38 -14.12 -4.41 16.41
CA ASN A 38 -15.14 -4.08 15.43
C ASN A 38 -15.75 -2.71 15.77
N ASN A 39 -15.03 -1.64 15.50
CA ASN A 39 -15.66 -0.33 15.40
C ASN A 39 -16.21 -0.20 13.97
N HIS A 40 -17.46 -0.63 13.79
CA HIS A 40 -18.25 -0.34 12.60
C HIS A 40 -18.59 1.15 12.56
N CYS A 41 -17.61 1.97 12.17
CA CYS A 41 -17.88 3.33 11.73
C CYS A 41 -18.29 3.25 10.25
N LYS A 42 -19.56 3.54 9.94
CA LYS A 42 -20.18 3.36 8.60
C LYS A 42 -19.58 4.25 7.50
N THR A 43 -18.59 5.08 7.81
CA THR A 43 -18.03 6.11 6.91
C THR A 43 -16.53 5.96 6.64
N LEU A 44 -15.88 4.85 7.05
CA LEU A 44 -14.44 4.68 6.86
C LEU A 44 -14.05 4.39 5.41
N ASP A 45 -13.14 5.19 4.88
CA ASP A 45 -12.48 4.98 3.60
C ASP A 45 -11.38 3.93 3.74
N PHE A 46 -10.51 4.08 4.74
CA PHE A 46 -9.37 3.20 4.98
C PHE A 46 -9.29 2.69 6.43
N LEU A 47 -8.93 1.42 6.58
CA LEU A 47 -8.59 0.81 7.87
C LEU A 47 -7.13 0.35 7.84
N ILE A 48 -6.26 1.01 8.61
CA ILE A 48 -4.85 0.66 8.76
C ILE A 48 -4.70 -0.42 9.85
N LEU A 49 -4.07 -1.53 9.48
CA LEU A 49 -3.76 -2.66 10.33
C LEU A 49 -2.25 -2.92 10.28
N ASP A 50 -1.56 -2.60 11.37
CA ASP A 50 -0.15 -2.96 11.56
C ASP A 50 -0.06 -4.16 12.50
N CYS A 51 -0.01 -5.35 11.92
CA CYS A 51 -0.24 -6.60 12.64
C CYS A 51 1.04 -7.42 12.80
N LYS A 52 1.34 -7.82 14.04
CA LYS A 52 2.38 -8.81 14.39
C LYS A 52 2.08 -10.21 13.85
N GLN A 53 0.80 -10.54 13.74
CA GLN A 53 0.31 -11.83 13.29
C GLN A 53 -0.99 -11.63 12.52
N LEU A 54 -1.10 -12.28 11.36
CA LEU A 54 -2.31 -12.25 10.56
C LEU A 54 -3.23 -13.38 11.00
N SER A 55 -4.28 -13.03 11.73
CA SER A 55 -5.46 -13.88 11.95
C SER A 55 -6.67 -13.08 11.50
N TYR A 56 -6.68 -12.75 10.21
CA TYR A 56 -7.68 -11.89 9.60
C TYR A 56 -8.42 -12.69 8.54
N GLU A 57 -9.74 -12.83 8.72
CA GLU A 57 -10.61 -13.30 7.64
C GLU A 57 -10.88 -12.11 6.72
N ASN A 58 -10.35 -12.18 5.49
CA ASN A 58 -10.56 -11.11 4.53
C ASN A 58 -11.96 -11.20 3.91
N LYS A 59 -12.79 -10.20 4.16
CA LYS A 59 -14.12 -10.05 3.56
C LYS A 59 -14.27 -8.82 2.65
N GLY A 60 -13.19 -8.08 2.37
CA GLY A 60 -13.25 -6.81 1.63
C GLY A 60 -12.01 -6.51 0.78
N HIS A 61 -12.01 -5.33 0.15
CA HIS A 61 -10.85 -4.85 -0.60
C HIS A 61 -9.66 -4.64 0.34
N THR A 62 -8.51 -5.20 -0.02
CA THR A 62 -7.32 -5.22 0.84
C THR A 62 -6.08 -4.89 0.04
N ILE A 63 -5.24 -4.01 0.58
CA ILE A 63 -3.91 -3.71 0.08
C ILE A 63 -2.90 -4.16 1.13
N PHE A 64 -2.04 -5.11 0.78
CA PHE A 64 -0.90 -5.47 1.61
C PHE A 64 0.27 -4.53 1.30
N LEU A 65 0.85 -3.93 2.32
CA LEU A 65 1.99 -3.01 2.20
C LEU A 65 3.18 -3.66 2.90
N CYS A 66 4.12 -4.21 2.13
CA CYS A 66 5.29 -4.87 2.70
C CYS A 66 6.35 -3.83 3.09
N LYS A 67 6.66 -3.72 4.38
CA LYS A 67 7.71 -2.84 4.91
C LYS A 67 9.09 -3.27 4.42
N ASN A 68 10.03 -2.33 4.36
CA ASN A 68 11.39 -2.58 3.85
C ASN A 68 12.16 -3.63 4.66
N ASN A 69 11.89 -3.72 5.96
CA ASN A 69 12.49 -4.71 6.86
C ASN A 69 11.75 -6.07 6.88
N PHE A 70 10.88 -6.34 5.91
CA PHE A 70 10.16 -7.61 5.86
C PHE A 70 11.13 -8.80 5.87
N SER A 71 10.86 -9.77 6.74
CA SER A 71 11.66 -10.98 6.86
C SER A 71 10.79 -12.22 6.85
N LYS A 72 11.30 -13.32 6.25
CA LYS A 72 10.66 -14.65 6.29
C LYS A 72 10.49 -15.19 7.72
N LYS A 73 11.19 -14.62 8.70
CA LYS A 73 11.06 -14.98 10.12
C LYS A 73 9.73 -14.55 10.73
N THR A 74 9.04 -13.57 10.13
CA THR A 74 7.74 -13.12 10.62
C THR A 74 6.69 -14.21 10.35
N LYS A 75 6.16 -14.78 11.44
CA LYS A 75 5.23 -15.91 11.36
C LYS A 75 3.83 -15.43 10.99
N TYR A 76 3.56 -15.37 9.69
CA TYR A 76 2.20 -15.27 9.18
C TYR A 76 1.63 -16.68 9.05
N SER A 77 1.01 -17.17 10.13
CA SER A 77 0.35 -18.48 10.16
C SER A 77 -0.80 -18.48 9.15
N SER A 78 -0.57 -19.08 7.99
CA SER A 78 -1.58 -19.51 7.01
C SER A 78 -2.75 -18.54 6.83
N PHE A 79 -2.58 -17.52 5.98
CA PHE A 79 -3.69 -16.66 5.59
C PHE A 79 -4.73 -17.50 4.83
N LYS A 80 -5.88 -17.75 5.47
CA LYS A 80 -6.91 -18.67 4.98
C LYS A 80 -7.94 -17.87 4.20
N HIS A 81 -7.99 -18.11 2.90
CA HIS A 81 -8.98 -17.55 1.96
C HIS A 81 -8.86 -16.04 1.69
N ILE A 82 -8.33 -15.71 0.51
CA ILE A 82 -8.60 -14.46 -0.17
C ILE A 82 -9.50 -14.82 -1.34
N GLY A 83 -10.69 -14.24 -1.40
CA GLY A 83 -11.49 -14.26 -2.62
C GLY A 83 -10.67 -13.57 -3.71
N GLU A 84 -10.47 -14.27 -4.83
CA GLU A 84 -9.39 -14.07 -5.80
C GLU A 84 -9.31 -12.66 -6.43
N ASN A 85 -10.29 -11.77 -6.19
CA ASN A 85 -10.43 -10.53 -6.94
C ASN A 85 -10.23 -9.23 -6.14
N ASN A 86 -10.04 -9.30 -4.81
CA ASN A 86 -10.17 -8.11 -3.95
C ASN A 86 -8.90 -7.82 -3.14
N THR A 87 -7.74 -8.30 -3.58
CA THR A 87 -6.50 -8.11 -2.82
C THR A 87 -5.28 -7.96 -3.70
N ILE A 88 -4.49 -6.94 -3.40
CA ILE A 88 -3.27 -6.60 -4.12
C ILE A 88 -2.18 -6.34 -3.08
N GLY A 89 -0.96 -6.78 -3.36
CA GLY A 89 0.21 -6.47 -2.55
C GLY A 89 1.06 -5.37 -3.19
N VAL A 90 1.70 -4.56 -2.37
CA VAL A 90 2.70 -3.57 -2.78
C VAL A 90 4.01 -3.95 -2.10
N VAL A 91 5.07 -4.03 -2.91
CA VAL A 91 6.37 -4.47 -2.44
C VAL A 91 7.48 -3.63 -3.06
N GLN A 92 8.53 -3.36 -2.29
CA GLN A 92 9.77 -2.84 -2.86
C GLN A 92 10.41 -3.94 -3.72
N SER A 93 10.85 -3.60 -4.94
CA SER A 93 11.26 -4.61 -5.94
C SER A 93 12.45 -5.48 -5.53
N ASP A 94 13.32 -4.98 -4.66
CA ASP A 94 14.46 -5.72 -4.12
C ASP A 94 14.10 -6.56 -2.87
N ASN A 95 12.88 -6.43 -2.34
CA ASN A 95 12.40 -7.19 -1.19
C ASN A 95 11.86 -8.56 -1.61
N LEU A 96 12.78 -9.44 -2.03
CA LEU A 96 12.49 -10.82 -2.42
C LEU A 96 11.71 -11.61 -1.34
N PRO A 97 12.02 -11.52 -0.03
CA PRO A 97 11.23 -12.16 1.01
C PRO A 97 9.73 -11.83 0.99
N ALA A 98 9.40 -10.56 0.79
CA ALA A 98 8.01 -10.11 0.72
C ALA A 98 7.33 -10.59 -0.58
N ALA A 99 7.99 -10.42 -1.73
CA ALA A 99 7.46 -10.87 -3.02
C ALA A 99 7.20 -12.38 -3.04
N GLU A 100 8.12 -13.20 -2.52
CA GLU A 100 7.92 -14.64 -2.39
C GLU A 100 6.74 -14.99 -1.48
N THR A 101 6.54 -14.24 -0.40
CA THR A 101 5.45 -14.51 0.55
C THR A 101 4.10 -14.23 -0.10
N LEU A 102 3.95 -13.08 -0.76
CA LEU A 102 2.74 -12.72 -1.49
C LEU A 102 2.46 -13.68 -2.65
N SER A 103 3.51 -14.12 -3.36
CA SER A 103 3.42 -15.13 -4.42
C SER A 103 2.90 -16.47 -3.90
N ARG A 104 3.37 -16.94 -2.74
CA ARG A 104 2.84 -18.16 -2.09
C ARG A 104 1.37 -18.02 -1.69
N TRP A 105 0.93 -16.81 -1.36
CA TRP A 105 -0.47 -16.49 -1.08
C TRP A 105 -1.30 -16.25 -2.35
N LYS A 106 -0.68 -16.32 -3.53
CA LYS A 106 -1.28 -16.03 -4.84
C LYS A 106 -1.87 -14.64 -4.93
N ILE A 107 -1.24 -13.67 -4.28
CA ILE A 107 -1.66 -12.27 -4.29
C ILE A 107 -0.91 -11.56 -5.42
N PRO A 108 -1.61 -10.87 -6.35
CA PRO A 108 -0.96 -10.04 -7.37
C PRO A 108 -0.20 -8.88 -6.72
N VAL A 109 0.90 -8.45 -7.34
CA VAL A 109 1.83 -7.50 -6.72
C VAL A 109 2.10 -6.30 -7.61
N ILE A 110 2.06 -5.11 -7.01
CA ILE A 110 2.64 -3.86 -7.50
C ILE A 110 4.07 -3.78 -6.99
N SER A 111 5.03 -3.95 -7.88
CA SER A 111 6.45 -3.76 -7.58
C SER A 111 6.81 -2.27 -7.66
N CYS A 112 7.51 -1.77 -6.64
CA CYS A 112 7.92 -0.38 -6.53
C CYS A 112 9.45 -0.28 -6.48
N GLY A 113 10.04 0.58 -7.32
CA GLY A 113 11.47 0.77 -7.33
C GLY A 113 11.92 1.90 -8.27
N MET A 114 13.08 1.73 -8.89
CA MET A 114 13.67 2.68 -9.84
C MET A 114 13.95 2.04 -11.21
N SER A 115 13.61 0.76 -11.40
CA SER A 115 13.81 0.04 -12.65
C SER A 115 12.57 0.14 -13.53
N ILE A 116 12.74 0.26 -14.85
CA ILE A 116 11.62 0.22 -15.80
C ILE A 116 10.82 -1.10 -15.77
N THR A 117 11.38 -2.15 -15.16
CA THR A 117 10.68 -3.41 -14.92
C THR A 117 9.72 -3.36 -13.74
N ASP A 118 9.79 -2.32 -12.91
CA ASP A 118 8.90 -2.11 -11.78
C ASP A 118 7.53 -1.62 -12.28
N THR A 119 6.50 -1.83 -11.46
CA THR A 119 5.13 -1.39 -11.80
C THR A 119 4.99 0.11 -11.55
N LEU A 120 5.47 0.57 -10.40
CA LEU A 120 5.69 1.98 -10.11
C LEU A 120 7.17 2.25 -10.00
N THR A 121 7.60 3.33 -10.64
CA THR A 121 8.98 3.81 -10.55
C THR A 121 9.04 5.22 -10.05
N LEU A 122 9.97 5.52 -9.15
CA LEU A 122 10.34 6.88 -8.84
C LEU A 122 11.35 7.37 -9.89
N SER A 123 10.91 8.23 -10.81
CA SER A 123 11.77 8.75 -11.88
C SER A 123 12.57 9.98 -11.45
N SER A 124 12.04 10.77 -10.52
CA SER A 124 12.76 11.87 -9.88
C SER A 124 12.25 12.13 -8.46
N ILE A 125 13.13 12.63 -7.60
CA ILE A 125 12.79 13.16 -6.28
C ILE A 125 13.69 14.36 -5.96
N GLY A 126 13.06 15.49 -5.69
CA GLY A 126 13.68 16.74 -5.28
C GLY A 126 13.20 17.14 -3.88
N PRO A 127 13.61 18.34 -3.41
CA PRO A 127 13.18 18.87 -2.11
C PRO A 127 11.67 19.12 -2.01
N ASP A 128 11.08 19.60 -3.11
CA ASP A 128 9.69 20.11 -3.15
C ASP A 128 8.80 19.37 -4.16
N ASP A 129 9.36 18.41 -4.90
CA ASP A 129 8.63 17.63 -5.88
C ASP A 129 9.19 16.22 -6.06
N ALA A 130 8.36 15.36 -6.63
CA ALA A 130 8.74 14.03 -7.10
C ALA A 130 7.91 13.67 -8.32
N VAL A 131 8.42 12.74 -9.13
CA VAL A 131 7.65 12.14 -10.22
C VAL A 131 7.64 10.63 -10.05
N VAL A 132 6.44 10.07 -9.95
CA VAL A 132 6.21 8.63 -9.92
C VAL A 132 5.57 8.23 -11.25
N CYS A 133 6.09 7.20 -11.90
CA CYS A 133 5.53 6.69 -13.15
C CYS A 133 4.87 5.33 -12.92
N LEU A 134 3.64 5.18 -13.38
CA LEU A 134 3.00 3.88 -13.56
C LEU A 134 3.46 3.32 -14.91
N GLN A 135 4.25 2.25 -14.91
CA GLN A 135 4.93 1.72 -16.10
C GLN A 135 4.06 0.76 -16.93
N ARG A 136 2.99 0.22 -16.35
CA ARG A 136 2.11 -0.77 -16.99
C ARG A 136 0.70 -0.68 -16.46
N CYS A 137 -0.25 -1.21 -17.21
CA CYS A 137 -1.64 -1.22 -16.79
C CYS A 137 -1.83 -2.02 -15.50
N ILE A 138 -2.62 -1.51 -14.57
CA ILE A 138 -2.96 -2.20 -13.32
C ILE A 138 -4.47 -2.19 -13.10
N PRO A 139 -5.06 -3.28 -12.57
CA PRO A 139 -6.44 -3.24 -12.09
C PRO A 139 -6.51 -2.55 -10.72
N THR A 140 -7.49 -1.68 -10.55
CA THR A 140 -7.92 -1.23 -9.21
C THR A 140 -8.51 -2.40 -8.43
N LEU A 141 -8.73 -2.19 -7.13
CA LEU A 141 -9.48 -3.12 -6.28
C LEU A 141 -10.93 -3.34 -6.76
N TYR A 142 -11.46 -2.47 -7.62
CA TYR A 142 -12.81 -2.54 -8.19
C TYR A 142 -12.83 -3.08 -9.63
N GLY A 143 -11.66 -3.46 -10.19
CA GLY A 143 -11.53 -4.04 -11.53
C GLY A 143 -11.38 -3.03 -12.68
N THR A 144 -11.48 -1.73 -12.41
CA THR A 144 -11.14 -0.68 -13.40
C THR A 144 -9.67 -0.78 -13.76
N ILE A 145 -9.33 -0.73 -15.05
CA ILE A 145 -7.94 -0.72 -15.51
C ILE A 145 -7.41 0.72 -15.56
N ILE A 146 -6.26 0.94 -14.94
CA ILE A 146 -5.51 2.19 -15.02
C ILE A 146 -4.39 2.01 -16.05
N GLU A 147 -4.34 2.88 -17.06
CA GLU A 147 -3.28 2.89 -18.08
C GLU A 147 -1.98 3.54 -17.56
N PRO A 148 -0.80 3.26 -18.16
CA PRO A 148 0.48 3.88 -17.79
C PRO A 148 0.47 5.41 -17.91
N PHE A 149 1.04 6.10 -16.92
CA PHE A 149 1.16 7.57 -16.91
C PHE A 149 2.18 8.07 -15.87
N GLU A 150 2.55 9.34 -15.97
CA GLU A 150 3.39 10.05 -15.00
C GLU A 150 2.54 10.81 -13.99
N ILE A 151 2.99 10.78 -12.74
CA ILE A 151 2.30 11.34 -11.57
C ILE A 151 3.27 12.34 -10.94
N PRO A 152 3.21 13.62 -11.32
CA PRO A 152 3.95 14.67 -10.64
C PRO A 152 3.32 14.93 -9.27
N ILE A 153 4.15 15.01 -8.23
CA ILE A 153 3.70 15.15 -6.84
C ILE A 153 4.44 16.31 -6.21
N LYS A 154 3.72 17.13 -5.45
CA LYS A 154 4.31 18.21 -4.65
C LYS A 154 4.62 17.72 -3.24
N LEU A 155 5.86 17.96 -2.82
CA LEU A 155 6.35 17.64 -1.50
C LEU A 155 6.41 18.91 -0.66
N SER A 156 5.83 18.84 0.53
CA SER A 156 5.92 19.83 1.60
C SER A 156 7.07 19.54 2.56
N ARG A 157 7.59 18.32 2.51
CA ARG A 157 8.67 17.81 3.35
C ARG A 157 9.31 16.59 2.70
N PRO A 158 10.55 16.24 3.10
CA PRO A 158 11.16 14.99 2.70
C PRO A 158 10.29 13.79 3.11
N ILE A 159 10.10 12.86 2.17
CA ILE A 159 9.39 11.59 2.37
C ILE A 159 10.28 10.45 1.87
N ASP A 160 10.21 9.30 2.53
CA ASP A 160 10.86 8.09 2.04
C ASP A 160 10.29 7.70 0.67
N SER A 161 11.18 7.37 -0.27
CA SER A 161 10.83 7.03 -1.66
C SER A 161 9.84 5.88 -1.77
N TYR A 162 10.00 4.86 -0.94
CA TYR A 162 9.10 3.71 -0.96
C TYR A 162 7.76 4.02 -0.29
N ALA A 163 7.76 4.80 0.80
CA ALA A 163 6.54 5.32 1.39
C ALA A 163 5.71 6.16 0.40
N LEU A 164 6.37 7.03 -0.38
CA LEU A 164 5.74 7.79 -1.46
C LEU A 164 5.07 6.86 -2.49
N MET A 165 5.80 5.86 -3.02
CA MET A 165 5.23 4.91 -3.98
C MET A 165 4.11 4.05 -3.39
N CYS A 166 4.17 3.72 -2.09
CA CYS A 166 3.09 3.02 -1.39
C CYS A 166 1.82 3.87 -1.33
N ILE A 167 1.94 5.15 -0.98
CA ILE A 167 0.81 6.08 -0.96
C ILE A 167 0.18 6.20 -2.34
N VAL A 168 0.99 6.42 -3.38
CA VAL A 168 0.52 6.47 -4.77
C VAL A 168 -0.20 5.18 -5.13
N SER A 169 0.38 4.02 -4.81
CA SER A 169 -0.25 2.71 -5.04
C SER A 169 -1.62 2.62 -4.37
N ILE A 170 -1.75 3.05 -3.11
CA ILE A 170 -3.01 3.00 -2.37
C ILE A 170 -4.08 3.83 -3.08
N VAL A 171 -3.75 5.06 -3.44
CA VAL A 171 -4.68 6.00 -4.07
C VAL A 171 -5.13 5.49 -5.45
N LEU A 172 -4.20 4.99 -6.26
CA LEU A 172 -4.51 4.38 -7.55
C LEU A 172 -5.42 3.15 -7.38
N LEU A 173 -5.00 2.19 -6.54
CA LEU A 173 -5.73 0.94 -6.35
C LEU A 173 -7.11 1.14 -5.71
N ALA A 174 -7.30 2.22 -4.96
CA ALA A 174 -8.57 2.61 -4.35
C ALA A 174 -9.54 3.33 -5.31
N ASP A 175 -9.15 3.56 -6.57
CA ASP A 175 -9.89 4.37 -7.54
C ASP A 175 -10.11 5.81 -7.05
N LYS A 176 -9.05 6.38 -6.44
CA LYS A 176 -9.00 7.73 -5.87
C LYS A 176 -7.96 8.61 -6.56
N ALA A 177 -7.61 8.32 -7.81
CA ALA A 177 -6.56 9.03 -8.53
C ALA A 177 -6.82 10.54 -8.67
N ASP A 178 -8.08 10.98 -8.53
CA ASP A 178 -8.51 12.38 -8.54
C ASP A 178 -7.81 13.25 -7.48
N ILE A 179 -7.37 12.65 -6.37
CA ILE A 179 -6.68 13.41 -5.32
C ILE A 179 -5.18 13.55 -5.56
N LEU A 180 -4.60 12.88 -6.57
CA LEU A 180 -3.15 12.93 -6.85
C LEU A 180 -2.69 14.36 -7.19
N ASP A 181 -3.51 15.12 -7.91
CA ASP A 181 -3.23 16.52 -8.26
C ASP A 181 -3.24 17.45 -7.04
N THR A 182 -3.95 17.05 -5.98
CA THR A 182 -4.05 17.78 -4.72
C THR A 182 -3.17 17.20 -3.60
N LEU A 183 -2.48 16.08 -3.88
CA LEU A 183 -1.73 15.33 -2.90
C LEU A 183 -0.48 16.12 -2.49
N PHE A 184 -0.61 16.85 -1.39
CA PHE A 184 0.49 17.61 -0.82
C PHE A 184 1.15 16.78 0.30
N LEU A 185 2.29 16.14 0.00
CA LEU A 185 2.93 15.14 0.88
C LEU A 185 3.91 15.73 1.89
#